data_AF-A0A2H0RV74-F1
#
_entry.id   AF-A0A2H0RV74-F1
#
_cell.length_a   1.000
_cell.length_b   1.000
_cell.length_c   1.000
_cell.angle_alpha   90.00
_cell.angle_beta   90.00
_cell.angle_gamma   90.00
#
_symmetry.space_group_name_H-M   'P 1'
#
loop_
_entity.id
_entity.type
_entity.pdbx_description
1 polymer ?
#
loop_
_entity_poly.entity_id
_entity_poly.type
_entity_poly.pdbx_seq_one_letter_code
_entity_poly.pdbx_strand_id
1 'polypeptide(L)'
;MKQHSQKPGYIFLLSVLVVGAVAVAITTSVLLLSTSAARTGLSLEQSGEALAYAQACADHALLLLRADNTYAGREQMAVGSGTCEILSVGGIGNENRTLCTEGVRGDTARRIEILIERILPSVTISTWQEVSSFVSCSY
;
A
#
# COMPACT_ATOMS: atom_id res chain seq x y z
N MET A 1 -35.61 -21.61 63.98
CA MET A 1 -34.51 -21.26 63.05
C MET A 1 -34.77 -21.96 61.72
N LYS A 2 -35.20 -21.24 60.68
CA LYS A 2 -35.48 -21.82 59.35
C LYS A 2 -34.16 -21.98 58.60
N GLN A 3 -33.70 -23.22 58.39
CA GLN A 3 -32.58 -23.52 57.51
C GLN A 3 -32.98 -23.26 56.06
N HIS A 4 -32.38 -22.24 55.45
CA HIS A 4 -32.46 -22.01 54.02
C HIS A 4 -31.68 -23.13 53.32
N SER A 5 -32.39 -23.99 52.58
CA SER A 5 -31.76 -25.02 51.75
C SER A 5 -31.08 -24.34 50.56
N GLN A 6 -29.78 -24.07 50.69
CA GLN A 6 -28.93 -23.66 49.58
C GLN A 6 -28.91 -24.81 48.57
N LYS A 7 -29.31 -24.56 47.31
CA LYS A 7 -29.27 -25.56 46.23
C LYS A 7 -27.89 -25.50 45.54
N PRO A 8 -26.91 -26.36 45.91
CA PRO A 8 -25.52 -26.25 45.42
C PRO A 8 -25.38 -26.46 43.90
N GLY A 9 -26.31 -27.19 43.28
CA GLY A 9 -26.27 -27.44 41.82
C GLY A 9 -26.48 -26.20 40.96
N TYR A 10 -27.22 -25.19 41.44
CA TYR A 10 -27.43 -23.94 40.69
C TYR A 10 -26.14 -23.12 40.59
N ILE A 11 -25.36 -23.09 41.68
CA ILE A 11 -24.08 -22.37 41.73
C ILE A 11 -23.06 -23.01 40.79
N PHE A 12 -23.05 -24.35 40.68
CA PHE A 12 -22.19 -25.06 39.75
C PHE A 12 -22.53 -24.79 38.28
N LEU A 13 -23.81 -24.79 37.93
CA LEU A 13 -24.22 -24.48 36.56
C LEU A 13 -23.92 -23.02 36.19
N LEU A 14 -24.11 -22.09 37.14
CA LEU A 14 -23.77 -20.68 36.94
C LEU A 14 -22.27 -20.48 36.73
N SER A 15 -21.40 -21.14 37.53
CA SER A 15 -19.95 -20.99 37.37
C SER A 15 -19.46 -21.53 36.03
N VAL A 16 -19.94 -22.70 35.60
CA VAL A 16 -19.62 -23.27 34.29
C VAL A 16 -20.08 -22.34 33.16
N LEU A 17 -21.27 -21.75 33.29
CA LEU A 17 -21.79 -20.79 32.31
C LEU A 17 -20.91 -19.54 32.21
N VAL A 18 -20.50 -18.97 33.34
CA VAL A 18 -19.62 -17.78 33.37
C VAL A 18 -18.25 -18.11 32.77
N VAL A 19 -17.64 -19.23 33.16
CA VAL A 19 -16.34 -19.67 32.62
C VAL A 19 -16.44 -19.92 31.11
N GLY A 20 -17.53 -20.56 30.66
CA GLY A 20 -17.80 -20.76 29.24
C GLY A 20 -17.93 -19.45 28.46
N ALA A 21 -18.68 -18.48 29.01
CA ALA A 21 -18.83 -17.16 28.39
C ALA A 21 -17.48 -16.43 28.28
N VAL A 22 -16.65 -16.49 29.31
CA VAL A 22 -15.30 -15.90 29.30
C VAL A 22 -14.40 -16.60 28.27
N ALA A 23 -14.42 -17.93 28.21
CA ALA A 23 -13.64 -18.68 27.24
C ALA A 23 -14.03 -18.33 25.80
N VAL A 24 -15.34 -18.26 25.50
CA VAL A 24 -15.83 -17.82 24.19
C VAL A 24 -15.36 -16.41 23.88
N ALA A 25 -15.51 -15.45 24.81
CA ALA A 25 -15.07 -14.08 24.61
C ALA A 25 -13.56 -13.96 24.30
N ILE A 26 -12.72 -14.75 24.98
CA ILE A 26 -11.27 -14.79 24.73
C ILE A 26 -10.99 -15.36 23.33
N THR A 27 -11.57 -16.52 23.00
CA THR A 27 -11.35 -17.16 21.69
C THR A 27 -11.78 -16.27 20.53
N THR A 28 -12.93 -15.60 20.63
CA THR A 28 -13.37 -14.64 19.61
C THR A 28 -12.43 -13.45 19.48
N SER A 29 -11.90 -12.95 20.60
CA SER A 29 -10.95 -11.84 20.59
C SER A 29 -9.64 -12.23 19.89
N VAL A 30 -9.13 -13.44 20.17
CA VAL A 30 -7.92 -13.97 19.52
C VAL A 30 -8.15 -14.15 18.02
N LEU A 31 -9.29 -14.71 17.60
CA LEU A 31 -9.60 -14.87 16.18
C LEU A 31 -9.66 -13.52 15.46
N LEU A 32 -10.29 -12.51 16.06
CA LEU A 32 -10.33 -11.16 15.50
C LEU A 32 -8.91 -10.58 15.37
N LEU A 33 -8.07 -10.72 16.39
CA LEU A 33 -6.67 -10.28 16.36
C LEU A 33 -5.85 -11.00 15.28
N SER A 34 -6.03 -12.31 15.11
CA SER A 34 -5.33 -13.06 14.05
C SER A 34 -5.76 -12.60 12.66
N THR A 35 -7.06 -12.38 12.44
CA THR A 35 -7.56 -11.90 11.14
C THR A 35 -7.11 -10.47 10.83
N SER A 36 -7.05 -9.59 11.83
CA SER A 36 -6.55 -8.23 11.64
C SER A 36 -5.05 -8.24 11.34
N ALA A 37 -4.27 -9.05 12.07
CA ALA A 37 -2.84 -9.21 11.80
C ALA A 37 -2.58 -9.74 10.37
N ALA A 38 -3.34 -10.73 9.91
CA ALA A 38 -3.22 -11.25 8.54
C ALA A 38 -3.54 -10.20 7.48
N ARG A 39 -4.60 -9.40 7.67
CA ARG A 39 -4.98 -8.31 6.77
C ARG A 39 -3.91 -7.21 6.72
N THR A 40 -3.38 -6.82 7.88
CA THR A 40 -2.29 -5.83 7.96
C THR A 40 -1.04 -6.35 7.26
N GLY A 41 -0.67 -7.62 7.46
CA GLY A 41 0.45 -8.26 6.78
C GLY A 41 0.31 -8.21 5.26
N LEU A 42 -0.85 -8.63 4.74
CA LEU A 42 -1.13 -8.58 3.31
C LEU A 42 -1.09 -7.13 2.77
N SER A 43 -1.66 -6.17 3.48
CA SER A 43 -1.65 -4.77 3.06
C SER A 43 -0.22 -4.19 3.03
N LEU A 44 0.63 -4.55 3.98
CA LEU A 44 2.04 -4.15 3.98
C LEU A 44 2.80 -4.75 2.80
N GLU A 45 2.59 -6.03 2.51
CA GLU A 45 3.19 -6.71 1.37
C GLU A 45 2.76 -6.06 0.04
N GLN A 46 1.45 -5.89 -0.17
CA GLN A 46 0.90 -5.24 -1.35
C GLN A 46 1.40 -3.80 -1.51
N SER A 47 1.56 -3.07 -0.40
CA SER A 47 2.12 -1.71 -0.41
C SER A 47 3.60 -1.70 -0.82
N GLY A 48 4.39 -2.67 -0.36
CA GLY A 48 5.77 -2.84 -0.79
C GLY A 48 5.90 -3.18 -2.27
N GLU A 49 5.07 -4.12 -2.76
CA GLU A 49 5.03 -4.49 -4.18
C GLU A 49 4.58 -3.32 -5.07
N ALA A 50 3.52 -2.60 -4.68
CA ALA A 50 3.04 -1.43 -5.40
C ALA A 50 4.12 -0.33 -5.48
N LEU A 51 4.88 -0.12 -4.40
CA LEU A 51 6.00 0.83 -4.41
C LEU A 51 7.11 0.38 -5.37
N ALA A 52 7.49 -0.90 -5.33
CA ALA A 52 8.50 -1.45 -6.22
C ALA A 52 8.08 -1.34 -7.70
N TYR A 53 6.79 -1.51 -8.00
CA TYR A 53 6.26 -1.27 -9.35
C TYR A 53 6.41 0.19 -9.73
N ALA A 54 5.95 1.14 -8.92
CA ALA A 54 6.10 2.58 -9.20
C ALA A 54 7.57 2.97 -9.47
N GLN A 55 8.51 2.41 -8.70
CA GLN A 55 9.96 2.60 -8.90
C GLN A 55 10.43 2.03 -10.24
N ALA A 56 10.00 0.82 -10.59
CA ALA A 56 10.35 0.21 -11.87
C ALA A 56 9.85 1.04 -13.06
N CYS A 57 8.63 1.59 -13.02
CA CYS A 57 8.16 2.53 -14.04
C CYS A 57 8.99 3.82 -14.07
N ALA A 58 9.38 4.34 -12.90
CA ALA A 58 10.18 5.55 -12.84
C ALA A 58 11.54 5.34 -13.50
N ASP A 59 12.23 4.25 -13.18
CA ASP A 59 13.50 3.87 -13.80
C ASP A 59 13.34 3.63 -15.30
N HIS A 60 12.27 2.92 -15.72
CA HIS A 60 11.97 2.68 -17.12
C HIS A 60 11.76 3.98 -17.90
N ALA A 61 10.91 4.87 -17.38
CA ALA A 61 10.64 6.16 -18.01
C ALA A 61 11.88 7.05 -18.07
N LEU A 62 12.76 7.03 -17.06
CA LEU A 62 14.04 7.76 -17.11
C LEU A 62 14.98 7.21 -18.18
N LEU A 63 15.02 5.88 -18.37
CA LEU A 63 15.78 5.26 -19.45
C LEU A 63 15.23 5.67 -20.82
N LEU A 64 13.91 5.66 -21.00
CA LEU A 64 13.27 6.10 -22.24
C LEU A 64 13.50 7.58 -22.50
N LEU A 65 13.33 8.45 -21.50
CA LEU A 65 13.60 9.89 -21.61
C LEU A 65 15.05 10.19 -21.99
N ARG A 66 16.00 9.39 -21.49
CA ARG A 66 17.41 9.52 -21.86
C ARG A 66 17.67 9.09 -23.30
N ALA A 67 16.99 8.06 -23.79
CA ALA A 67 17.12 7.57 -25.16
C ALA A 67 16.42 8.47 -26.18
N ASP A 68 15.27 9.02 -25.79
CA ASP A 68 14.42 9.91 -26.60
C ASP A 68 13.84 11.01 -25.70
N ASN A 69 14.33 12.24 -25.86
CA ASN A 69 13.86 13.38 -25.07
C ASN A 69 12.42 13.85 -25.43
N THR A 70 11.82 13.25 -26.47
CA THR A 70 10.44 13.51 -26.89
C THR A 70 9.46 12.47 -26.33
N TYR A 71 9.94 11.47 -25.59
CA TYR A 71 9.09 10.49 -24.92
C TYR A 71 8.04 11.18 -24.03
N ALA A 72 6.77 10.85 -24.30
CA ALA A 72 5.62 11.52 -23.73
C ALA A 72 5.00 10.80 -22.53
N GLY A 73 5.43 9.57 -22.20
CA GLY A 73 4.78 8.75 -21.18
C GLY A 73 3.42 8.23 -21.64
N ARG A 74 2.47 8.13 -20.70
CA ARG A 74 1.08 7.63 -20.90
C ARG A 74 1.01 6.16 -21.28
N GLU A 75 1.78 5.36 -20.56
CA GLU A 75 1.80 3.92 -20.76
C GLU A 75 1.51 3.20 -19.45
N GLN A 76 0.88 2.03 -19.58
CA GLN A 76 0.60 1.14 -18.48
C GLN A 76 1.18 -0.23 -18.80
N MET A 77 1.93 -0.79 -17.86
CA MET A 77 2.60 -2.06 -17.96
C MET A 77 2.05 -3.01 -16.89
N ALA A 78 1.81 -4.26 -17.26
CA ALA A 78 1.53 -5.32 -16.29
C ALA A 78 2.84 -5.84 -15.70
N VAL A 79 2.94 -5.90 -14.37
CA VAL A 79 4.13 -6.38 -13.66
C VAL A 79 3.70 -7.47 -12.68
N GLY A 80 3.95 -8.72 -13.03
CA GLY A 80 3.50 -9.87 -12.25
C GLY A 80 1.99 -9.92 -12.13
N SER A 81 1.46 -9.68 -10.92
CA SER A 81 0.01 -9.60 -10.64
C SER A 81 -0.47 -8.20 -10.25
N GLY A 82 0.37 -7.18 -10.47
CA GLY A 82 -0.02 -5.77 -10.38
C GLY A 82 0.19 -5.04 -11.69
N THR A 83 -0.01 -3.73 -11.63
CA THR A 83 0.19 -2.82 -12.75
C THR A 83 1.10 -1.67 -12.35
N CYS A 84 1.67 -1.07 -13.37
CA CYS A 84 2.55 0.07 -13.25
C CYS A 84 2.20 1.06 -14.36
N GLU A 85 1.93 2.30 -14.01
CA GLU A 85 1.52 3.35 -14.93
C GLU A 85 2.52 4.50 -14.90
N ILE A 86 2.90 4.96 -16.09
CA ILE A 86 3.67 6.17 -16.31
C ILE A 86 2.69 7.21 -16.85
N LEU A 87 2.47 8.28 -16.09
CA LEU A 87 1.64 9.39 -16.52
C LEU A 87 2.33 10.14 -17.67
N SER A 88 1.68 11.15 -18.23
CA SER A 88 2.34 11.98 -19.24
C SER A 88 3.59 12.65 -18.64
N VAL A 89 4.65 12.77 -19.44
CA VAL A 89 5.84 13.48 -18.98
C VAL A 89 5.60 14.97 -19.18
N GLY A 90 5.83 15.77 -18.14
CA GLY A 90 5.71 17.23 -18.22
C GLY A 90 6.99 17.90 -18.74
N GLY A 91 6.83 19.08 -19.33
CA GLY A 91 7.91 19.87 -19.95
C GLY A 91 8.24 19.45 -21.38
N ILE A 92 9.18 20.16 -22.02
CA ILE A 92 9.71 19.90 -23.38
C ILE A 92 11.23 20.05 -23.36
N GLY A 93 11.96 19.17 -24.08
CA GLY A 93 13.41 19.22 -24.18
C GLY A 93 14.12 18.54 -23.02
N ASN A 94 15.33 19.02 -22.70
CA ASN A 94 16.24 18.31 -21.80
C ASN A 94 16.18 18.76 -20.34
N GLU A 95 15.51 19.86 -20.01
CA GLU A 95 15.54 20.46 -18.67
C GLU A 95 14.13 20.62 -18.10
N ASN A 96 14.03 20.72 -16.76
CA ASN A 96 12.80 20.95 -16.02
C ASN A 96 11.65 20.02 -16.43
N ARG A 97 11.90 18.71 -16.34
CA ARG A 97 10.93 17.67 -16.69
C ARG A 97 10.24 17.15 -15.43
N THR A 98 8.98 16.78 -15.56
CA THR A 98 8.24 16.12 -14.48
C THR A 98 7.85 14.72 -14.90
N LEU A 99 8.07 13.75 -14.02
CA LEU A 99 7.76 12.35 -14.22
C LEU A 99 6.96 11.84 -13.02
N CYS A 100 5.80 11.26 -13.30
CA CYS A 100 4.93 10.69 -12.28
C CYS A 100 4.58 9.26 -12.65
N THR A 101 4.72 8.36 -11.68
CA THR A 101 4.43 6.95 -11.86
C THR A 101 3.57 6.41 -10.72
N GLU A 102 2.67 5.49 -11.05
CA GLU A 102 1.80 4.82 -10.10
C GLU A 102 1.98 3.31 -10.23
N GLY A 103 2.25 2.64 -9.11
CA GLY A 103 2.22 1.18 -9.03
C GLY A 103 1.01 0.73 -8.25
N VAL A 104 0.34 -0.32 -8.72
CA VAL A 104 -0.89 -0.86 -8.12
C VAL A 104 -0.75 -2.35 -7.90
N ARG A 105 -1.09 -2.81 -6.70
CA ARG A 105 -1.21 -4.24 -6.35
C ARG A 105 -2.46 -4.47 -5.50
N GLY A 106 -3.41 -5.23 -6.04
CA GLY A 106 -4.73 -5.36 -5.43
C GLY A 106 -5.41 -4.00 -5.30
N ASP A 107 -5.84 -3.66 -4.09
CA ASP A 107 -6.47 -2.35 -3.77
C ASP A 107 -5.45 -1.30 -3.29
N THR A 108 -4.14 -1.61 -3.32
CA THR A 108 -3.09 -0.71 -2.83
C THR A 108 -2.38 -0.03 -3.99
N ALA A 109 -2.32 1.29 -3.97
CA ALA A 109 -1.58 2.11 -4.93
C ALA A 109 -0.47 2.92 -4.24
N ARG A 110 0.69 3.04 -4.89
CA ARG A 110 1.84 3.84 -4.45
C ARG A 110 2.30 4.71 -5.61
N ARG A 111 2.69 5.94 -5.32
CA ARG A 111 2.96 6.96 -6.35
C ARG A 111 4.31 7.58 -6.13
N ILE A 112 5.05 7.78 -7.22
CA ILE A 112 6.35 8.45 -7.22
C ILE A 112 6.27 9.66 -8.12
N GLU A 113 6.76 10.78 -7.60
CA GLU A 113 6.90 12.03 -8.33
C GLU A 113 8.38 12.43 -8.37
N ILE A 114 8.86 12.74 -9.58
CA ILE A 114 10.26 13.07 -9.86
C ILE A 114 10.30 14.39 -10.62
N LEU A 115 11.08 15.32 -10.08
CA LEU A 115 11.46 16.55 -10.77
C LEU A 115 12.87 16.38 -11.31
N ILE A 116 13.02 16.47 -12.62
CA ILE A 116 14.28 16.27 -13.33
C ILE A 116 14.78 17.64 -13.76
N GLU A 117 15.95 18.02 -13.26
CA GLU A 117 16.61 19.26 -13.63
C GLU A 117 17.11 19.20 -15.07
N ARG A 118 17.73 18.06 -15.43
CA ARG A 118 18.37 17.83 -16.74
C ARG A 118 18.41 16.35 -17.10
N ILE A 119 18.22 15.99 -18.38
CA ILE A 119 18.31 14.60 -18.89
C ILE A 119 19.69 14.31 -19.52
N LEU A 120 20.20 15.23 -20.35
CA LEU A 120 21.44 15.08 -21.12
C LEU A 120 22.44 16.18 -20.77
N PRO A 121 23.76 15.90 -20.68
CA PRO A 121 24.44 14.62 -21.00
C PRO A 121 24.35 13.55 -19.89
N SER A 122 23.95 13.95 -18.69
CA SER A 122 23.68 13.08 -17.55
C SER A 122 22.35 13.48 -16.91
N VAL A 123 21.59 12.49 -16.44
CA VAL A 123 20.32 12.73 -15.74
C VAL A 123 20.63 13.32 -14.37
N THR A 124 20.17 14.54 -14.13
CA THR A 124 20.23 15.25 -12.85
C THR A 124 18.81 15.38 -12.32
N ILE A 125 18.57 14.81 -11.13
CA ILE A 125 17.26 14.78 -10.49
C ILE A 125 17.26 15.80 -9.36
N SER A 126 16.29 16.71 -9.36
CA SER A 126 16.08 17.68 -8.29
C SER A 126 15.38 17.02 -7.10
N THR A 127 14.33 16.26 -7.36
CA THR A 127 13.58 15.54 -6.32
C THR A 127 13.14 14.17 -6.81
N TRP A 128 13.13 13.21 -5.89
CA TRP A 128 12.54 11.88 -6.06
C TRP A 128 11.79 11.58 -4.78
N GLN A 129 10.46 11.53 -4.85
CA GLN A 129 9.65 11.37 -3.65
C GLN A 129 8.44 10.49 -3.90
N GLU A 130 8.09 9.73 -2.88
CA GLU A 130 6.80 9.08 -2.81
C GLU A 130 5.75 10.11 -2.37
N VAL A 131 4.60 10.12 -3.03
CA VAL A 131 3.51 11.06 -2.76
C VAL A 131 2.19 10.34 -2.55
N SER A 132 1.29 10.90 -1.75
CA SER A 132 -0.09 10.39 -1.65
C SER A 132 -0.92 10.75 -2.89
N SER A 133 -0.61 11.88 -3.51
CA SER A 133 -1.23 12.40 -4.74
C SER A 133 -0.22 13.23 -5.54
N PHE A 134 -0.32 13.21 -6.86
CA PHE A 134 0.55 14.03 -7.72
C PHE A 134 0.21 15.51 -7.62
N VAL A 135 1.23 16.35 -7.55
CA VAL A 135 1.10 17.82 -7.58
C VAL A 135 1.69 18.34 -8.89
N SER A 136 2.82 17.78 -9.31
CA SER A 136 3.64 18.26 -10.42
C SER A 136 3.26 17.70 -11.80
N CYS A 137 2.30 16.76 -11.84
CA CYS A 137 1.76 16.16 -13.07
C CYS A 137 0.25 16.40 -13.27
N SER A 138 -0.25 17.53 -12.75
CA SER A 138 -1.66 17.92 -12.78
C SER A 138 -2.02 18.80 -13.99
N TYR A 139 -1.67 18.37 -15.20
CA TYR A 139 -1.89 19.12 -16.45
C TYR A 139 -3.04 18.56 -17.31
#